data_AF-A0A9D6DN01-F1
#
_entry.id   AF-A0A9D6DN01-F1
#
_cell.length_a   1.000
_cell.length_b   1.000
_cell.length_c   1.000
_cell.angle_alpha   90.00
_cell.angle_beta   90.00
_cell.angle_gamma   90.00
#
_symmetry.space_group_name_H-M   'P 1'
#
loop_
_entity.id
_entity.type
_entity.pdbx_description
1 polymer ?
#
loop_
_entity_poly.entity_id
_entity_poly.type
_entity_poly.pdbx_seq_one_letter_code
_entity_poly.pdbx_strand_id
1 'polypeptide(L)'
;MRETRWGLTVPVEGFALTEHAELAREAEALGYSDAWSFEADGVDGFTPLAVAGGATRMRVGIAIANVFTRGPATLASCAAGLADLAPGRFCLGV
;
A
#
# COMPACT_ATOMS: atom_id res chain seq x y z
N MET A 1 -23.25 -3.62 12.63
CA MET A 1 -22.84 -2.31 12.09
C MET A 1 -21.50 -2.50 11.40
N ARG A 2 -21.28 -1.94 10.21
CA ARG A 2 -19.95 -2.04 9.56
C ARG A 2 -18.98 -1.16 10.33
N GLU A 3 -17.86 -1.74 10.74
CA GLU A 3 -16.77 -1.01 11.39
C GLU A 3 -16.19 0.01 10.39
N THR A 4 -16.04 1.26 10.81
CA THR A 4 -15.48 2.32 9.95
C THR A 4 -13.97 2.10 9.85
N ARG A 5 -13.43 2.09 8.63
CA ARG A 5 -12.02 1.90 8.34
C ARG A 5 -11.44 3.19 7.75
N TRP A 6 -10.38 3.69 8.36
CA TRP A 6 -9.67 4.87 7.89
C TRP A 6 -8.44 4.44 7.10
N GLY A 7 -8.30 4.99 5.89
CA GLY A 7 -7.22 4.69 4.97
C GLY A 7 -6.25 5.86 4.83
N LEU A 8 -4.95 5.59 4.92
CA LEU A 8 -3.89 6.54 4.55
C LEU A 8 -3.55 6.34 3.07
N THR A 9 -3.47 7.43 2.29
CA THR A 9 -2.94 7.35 0.93
C THR A 9 -1.42 7.44 0.96
N VAL A 10 -0.75 6.47 0.34
CA VAL A 10 0.71 6.44 0.17
C VAL A 10 1.06 6.40 -1.33
N PRO A 11 2.15 7.05 -1.78
CA PRO A 11 3.03 7.89 -0.98
C PRO A 11 2.35 9.20 -0.54
N VAL A 12 2.74 9.70 0.64
CA VAL A 12 2.34 11.01 1.16
C VAL A 12 3.20 12.06 0.49
N GLU A 13 2.56 13.02 -0.18
CA GLU A 13 3.25 14.12 -0.86
C GLU A 13 4.13 14.93 0.11
N GLY A 14 5.31 15.33 -0.36
CA GLY A 14 6.27 16.11 0.44
C GLY A 14 7.21 15.29 1.33
N PHE A 15 7.06 13.95 1.36
CA PHE A 15 7.92 13.05 2.12
C PHE A 15 8.67 12.08 1.20
N ALA A 16 9.92 11.78 1.53
CA ALA A 16 10.68 10.73 0.86
C ALA A 16 10.15 9.35 1.25
N LEU A 17 10.29 8.35 0.37
CA LEU A 17 9.87 6.97 0.64
C LEU A 17 10.50 6.37 1.92
N THR A 18 11.72 6.77 2.26
CA THR A 18 12.40 6.33 3.48
C THR A 18 11.71 6.80 4.76
N GLU A 19 10.94 7.88 4.71
CA GLU A 19 10.20 8.44 5.85
C GLU A 19 8.84 7.76 6.05
N HIS A 20 8.35 7.04 5.04
CA HIS A 20 7.00 6.45 5.06
C HIS A 20 6.82 5.34 6.07
N ALA A 21 7.90 4.68 6.51
CA ALA A 21 7.81 3.68 7.56
C ALA A 21 7.34 4.30 8.89
N GLU A 22 7.87 5.46 9.26
CA GLU A 22 7.46 6.15 10.48
C GLU A 22 6.07 6.79 10.33
N LEU A 23 5.78 7.41 9.17
CA LEU A 23 4.43 7.93 8.89
C LEU A 23 3.35 6.84 8.98
N ALA A 24 3.64 5.65 8.47
CA ALA A 24 2.72 4.52 8.55
C ALA A 24 2.48 4.08 10.01
N ARG A 25 3.54 4.04 10.83
CA ARG A 25 3.40 3.70 12.26
C ARG A 25 2.63 4.75 13.04
N GLU A 26 2.85 6.03 12.73
CA GLU A 26 2.08 7.12 13.33
C GLU A 26 0.60 7.02 12.94
N ALA A 27 0.30 6.80 11.67
CA ALA A 27 -1.07 6.59 11.21
C ALA A 27 -1.73 5.39 11.90
N GLU A 28 -1.04 4.26 12.02
CA GLU A 28 -1.53 3.09 12.75
C GLU A 28 -1.82 3.41 14.22
N ALA A 29 -0.93 4.15 14.89
CA ALA A 29 -1.13 4.60 16.28
C ALA A 29 -2.33 5.54 16.45
N LEU A 30 -2.66 6.32 15.41
CA LEU A 30 -3.84 7.19 15.34
C LEU A 30 -5.12 6.45 14.99
N GLY A 31 -5.06 5.13 14.74
CA GLY A 31 -6.22 4.29 14.46
C GLY A 31 -6.56 4.12 12.97
N TYR A 32 -5.65 4.50 12.06
CA TYR A 32 -5.78 4.10 10.66
C TYR A 32 -5.60 2.60 10.53
N SER A 33 -6.47 1.97 9.75
CA SER A 33 -6.52 0.52 9.61
C SER A 33 -5.98 0.03 8.27
N ASP A 34 -5.84 0.93 7.30
CA ASP A 34 -5.51 0.61 5.92
C ASP A 34 -4.55 1.66 5.33
N ALA A 35 -3.64 1.23 4.45
CA ALA A 35 -2.82 2.08 3.61
C ALA A 35 -3.05 1.74 2.14
N TRP A 36 -3.32 2.75 1.33
CA TRP A 36 -3.71 2.60 -0.07
C TRP A 36 -2.78 3.38 -0.98
N SER A 37 -2.37 2.77 -2.09
CA SER A 37 -1.58 3.42 -3.13
C SER A 37 -2.31 3.38 -4.46
N PHE A 38 -1.84 4.17 -5.42
CA PHE A 38 -2.41 4.28 -6.76
C PHE A 38 -1.31 4.47 -7.80
N GLU A 39 -1.70 4.46 -9.08
CA GLU A 39 -0.81 4.72 -10.21
C GLU A 39 -1.38 5.74 -11.16
N ALA A 40 -1.00 7.00 -10.90
CA ALA A 40 -1.26 8.12 -11.79
C ALA A 40 0.04 8.89 -12.04
N ASP A 41 0.78 9.23 -10.99
CA ASP A 41 2.01 10.03 -11.07
C ASP A 41 2.99 9.69 -9.93
N GLY A 42 4.30 9.73 -10.20
CA GLY A 42 5.35 9.53 -9.20
C GLY A 42 6.04 8.16 -9.24
N VAL A 43 6.31 7.60 -8.07
CA VAL A 43 6.89 6.26 -7.90
C VAL A 43 5.84 5.19 -8.21
N ASP A 44 6.27 3.94 -8.43
CA ASP A 44 5.32 2.84 -8.62
C ASP A 44 4.43 2.66 -7.38
N GLY A 45 3.19 2.18 -7.56
CA GLY A 45 2.23 2.04 -6.47
C GLY A 45 2.47 0.84 -5.54
N PHE A 46 3.44 -0.04 -5.82
CA PHE A 46 3.74 -1.21 -4.99
C PHE A 46 4.82 -0.93 -3.94
N THR A 47 5.86 -0.18 -4.31
CA THR A 47 6.97 0.19 -3.42
C THR A 47 6.53 0.89 -2.13
N PRO A 48 5.70 1.96 -2.14
CA PRO A 48 5.23 2.59 -0.90
C PRO A 48 4.37 1.65 -0.04
N LEU A 49 3.61 0.74 -0.66
CA LEU A 49 2.86 -0.30 0.07
C LEU A 49 3.78 -1.31 0.74
N ALA A 50 4.92 -1.65 0.12
CA ALA A 50 5.91 -2.52 0.74
C ALA A 50 6.53 -1.86 1.98
N VAL A 51 6.82 -0.55 1.91
CA VAL A 51 7.30 0.22 3.08
C VAL A 51 6.26 0.21 4.20
N ALA A 52 5.01 0.58 3.91
CA ALA A 52 3.95 0.62 4.92
C ALA A 52 3.61 -0.76 5.49
N GLY A 53 3.51 -1.78 4.64
CA GLY A 53 3.14 -3.15 5.01
C GLY A 53 4.21 -3.87 5.83
N GLY A 54 5.49 -3.54 5.60
CA GLY A 54 6.60 -4.03 6.40
C GLY A 54 6.77 -3.30 7.73
N ALA A 55 6.31 -2.05 7.83
CA ALA A 55 6.43 -1.24 9.06
C ALA A 55 5.27 -1.42 10.05
N THR A 56 4.11 -1.93 9.59
CA THR A 56 2.84 -1.89 10.34
C THR A 56 2.01 -3.17 10.21
N ARG A 57 0.90 -3.25 10.97
CA ARG A 57 -0.15 -4.28 10.88
C ARG A 57 -1.39 -3.81 10.11
N MET A 58 -1.38 -2.60 9.54
CA MET A 58 -2.44 -2.10 8.65
C MET A 58 -2.65 -2.98 7.42
N ARG A 59 -3.86 -3.00 6.88
CA ARG A 59 -4.08 -3.57 5.54
C ARG A 59 -3.37 -2.70 4.51
N VAL A 60 -2.85 -3.31 3.47
CA VAL A 60 -2.22 -2.59 2.35
C VAL A 60 -2.94 -2.93 1.06
N GLY A 61 -3.18 -1.95 0.21
CA GLY A 61 -3.84 -2.21 -1.05
C GLY A 61 -3.54 -1.20 -2.14
N ILE A 62 -3.67 -1.64 -3.39
CA ILE A 62 -3.52 -0.78 -4.55
C ILE A 62 -4.90 -0.49 -5.17
N ALA A 63 -5.20 0.78 -5.43
CA ALA A 63 -6.49 1.28 -5.90
C ALA A 63 -6.27 2.41 -6.94
N ILE A 64 -5.93 2.08 -8.18
CA ILE A 64 -5.84 0.74 -8.79
C ILE A 64 -4.45 0.49 -9.39
N ALA A 65 -4.10 -0.79 -9.60
CA ALA A 65 -2.91 -1.14 -10.37
C ALA A 65 -3.12 -0.80 -11.85
N ASN A 66 -2.12 -0.21 -12.49
CA ASN A 66 -2.20 0.10 -13.91
C ASN A 66 -1.89 -1.14 -14.77
N VAL A 67 -2.93 -1.81 -15.27
CA VAL A 67 -2.80 -3.01 -16.11
C VAL A 67 -2.19 -2.75 -17.50
N PHE A 68 -2.08 -1.50 -17.94
CA PHE A 68 -1.45 -1.15 -19.21
C PHE A 68 0.06 -1.01 -19.11
N THR A 69 0.59 -0.66 -17.92
CA THR A 69 2.05 -0.53 -17.70
C THR A 69 2.66 -1.79 -17.07
N ARG A 70 1.84 -2.79 -16.71
CA ARG A 70 2.29 -4.06 -16.10
C ARG A 70 1.69 -5.22 -16.85
N GLY A 71 2.56 -5.97 -17.54
CA GLY A 71 2.17 -7.26 -18.07
C GLY A 71 1.64 -8.19 -16.96
N PRO A 72 0.75 -9.15 -17.27
CA PRO A 72 0.13 -10.03 -16.27
C PRO A 72 1.14 -10.73 -15.35
N ALA A 73 2.27 -11.18 -15.88
CA ALA A 73 3.32 -11.84 -15.10
C ALA A 73 4.02 -10.90 -14.10
N THR A 74 4.27 -9.64 -14.51
CA THR A 74 4.85 -8.61 -13.63
C THR A 74 3.86 -8.26 -12.52
N LEU A 75 2.59 -8.03 -12.86
CA LEU A 75 1.54 -7.73 -11.89
C LEU A 75 1.40 -8.86 -10.86
N ALA A 76 1.36 -10.12 -11.33
CA ALA A 76 1.29 -11.29 -10.46
C ALA A 76 2.50 -11.40 -9.53
N SER A 77 3.72 -11.12 -10.03
CA SER A 77 4.94 -11.18 -9.22
C SER A 77 4.95 -10.11 -8.12
N CYS A 78 4.56 -8.87 -8.45
CA CYS A 78 4.44 -7.79 -7.46
C CYS A 78 3.36 -8.07 -6.42
N ALA A 79 2.18 -8.54 -6.85
CA ALA A 79 1.09 -8.93 -5.97
C ALA A 79 1.48 -10.07 -5.02
N ALA A 80 2.20 -11.08 -5.51
CA ALA A 80 2.71 -12.18 -4.70
C ALA A 80 3.67 -11.68 -3.62
N GLY A 81 4.60 -10.78 -3.96
CA GLY A 81 5.52 -10.18 -2.99
C GLY A 81 4.81 -9.41 -1.87
N LEU A 82 3.81 -8.59 -2.21
CA LEU A 82 3.01 -7.88 -1.18
C LEU A 82 2.14 -8.83 -0.35
N ALA A 83 1.59 -9.89 -0.96
CA ALA A 83 0.83 -10.90 -0.22
C ALA A 83 1.69 -11.66 0.79
N ASP A 84 2.95 -11.96 0.43
CA ASP A 84 3.92 -12.60 1.32
C ASP A 84 4.37 -11.66 2.45
N LEU A 85 4.64 -10.39 2.12
CA LEU A 85 4.99 -9.36 3.10
C LEU A 85 3.85 -9.05 4.09
N ALA A 86 2.61 -9.09 3.60
CA ALA A 86 1.41 -8.77 4.37
C ALA A 86 0.37 -9.91 4.31
N PRO A 87 0.64 -11.07 4.95
CA PRO A 87 -0.24 -12.23 4.88
C PRO A 87 -1.64 -11.92 5.40
N GLY A 88 -2.67 -12.15 4.57
CA GLY A 88 -4.07 -11.85 4.88
C GLY A 88 -4.41 -10.36 4.98
N ARG A 89 -3.46 -9.47 4.64
CA ARG A 89 -3.59 -8.02 4.77
C ARG A 89 -3.42 -7.27 3.46
N PHE A 90 -3.06 -7.94 2.37
CA PHE A 90 -2.93 -7.32 1.05
C PHE A 90 -4.26 -7.36 0.24
N CYS A 91 -4.57 -6.28 -0.47
CA CYS A 91 -5.69 -6.15 -1.40
C CYS A 91 -5.20 -5.68 -2.78
N LEU A 92 -5.36 -6.53 -3.80
CA LEU A 92 -5.05 -6.18 -5.18
C LEU A 92 -6.28 -5.54 -5.86
N GLY A 93 -6.23 -4.25 -6.17
CA GLY A 93 -7.18 -3.59 -7.06
C GLY A 93 -6.65 -3.51 -8.49
N VAL A 94 -7.48 -3.91 -9.46
CA VAL A 94 -7.18 -3.97 -10.90
C VAL A 94 -8.33 -3.40 -11.71
#